data_AF-A0A3D2N4F5-F1
#
_entry.id   AF-A0A3D2N4F5-F1
#
_cell.length_a   1.000
_cell.length_b   1.000
_cell.length_c   1.000
_cell.angle_alpha   90.00
_cell.angle_beta   90.00
_cell.angle_gamma   90.00
#
_symmetry.space_group_name_H-M   'P 1'
#
loop_
_entity.id
_entity.type
_entity.pdbx_description
1 polymer ?
#
loop_
_entity_poly.entity_id
_entity_poly.type
_entity_poly.pdbx_seq_one_letter_code
_entity_poly.pdbx_strand_id
1 'polypeptide(L)'
;MYKDYRVESFELADGTAVTAEDIFNMSLTIKGEGEIKDYDGGYGTRNTTLIGGDGADEIYGYSGNDTLDGGKGNDTLYGGYGN
;
A
#
# COMPACT_ATOMS: atom_id res chain seq x y z
N MET A 1 18.05 -10.08 9.94
CA MET A 1 16.79 -9.69 10.60
C MET A 1 16.71 -8.17 10.49
N TYR A 2 15.84 -7.65 9.62
CA TYR A 2 15.61 -6.21 9.56
C TYR A 2 14.84 -5.79 10.82
N LYS A 3 15.18 -4.63 11.38
CA LYS A 3 14.38 -4.03 12.45
C LYS A 3 13.24 -3.28 11.79
N ASP A 4 12.01 -3.68 12.07
CA ASP A 4 10.83 -2.91 11.68
C ASP A 4 10.73 -1.69 12.60
N TYR A 5 10.85 -0.51 12.00
CA TYR A 5 10.60 0.76 12.67
C TYR A 5 9.27 1.29 12.17
N ARG A 6 8.29 1.43 13.07
CA ARG A 6 7.00 2.03 12.76
C ARG A 6 6.45 2.80 13.95
N VAL A 7 5.46 3.64 13.69
CA VAL A 7 4.68 4.30 14.74
C VAL A 7 3.65 3.30 15.27
N GLU A 8 3.74 2.94 16.56
CA GLU A 8 2.75 2.05 17.20
C GLU A 8 1.45 2.77 17.55
N SER A 9 1.54 4.05 17.92
CA SER A 9 0.39 4.92 18.10
C SER A 9 0.80 6.39 18.14
N PHE A 10 -0.15 7.29 17.91
CA PHE A 10 -0.07 8.68 18.29
C PHE A 10 -1.37 9.11 18.97
N GLU A 11 -1.28 10.08 19.88
CA GLU A 11 -2.43 10.61 20.61
C GLU A 11 -2.77 12.00 20.08
N LEU A 12 -4.05 12.22 19.79
CA LEU A 12 -4.59 13.52 19.42
C LEU A 12 -4.84 14.37 20.68
N ALA A 13 -4.96 15.69 20.51
CA ALA A 13 -5.16 16.62 21.62
C ALA A 13 -6.48 16.40 22.40
N ASP A 14 -7.43 15.66 21.84
CA ASP A 14 -8.68 15.26 22.49
C ASP A 14 -8.58 13.95 23.30
N GLY A 15 -7.38 13.34 23.34
CA GLY A 15 -7.11 12.07 24.02
C GLY A 15 -7.38 10.83 23.15
N THR A 16 -7.78 10.99 21.89
CA THR A 16 -7.94 9.87 20.96
C THR A 16 -6.58 9.30 20.60
N ALA A 17 -6.34 8.02 20.93
CA ALA A 17 -5.18 7.29 20.44
C ALA A 17 -5.50 6.68 19.06
N VAL A 18 -4.67 6.99 18.07
CA VAL A 18 -4.66 6.33 16.76
C VAL A 18 -3.55 5.29 16.78
N THR A 19 -3.91 4.02 16.68
CA THR A 19 -2.96 2.89 16.75
C THR A 19 -2.41 2.50 15.38
N ALA A 20 -1.34 1.71 15.37
CA ALA A 20 -0.82 1.09 14.15
C ALA A 20 -1.88 0.24 13.43
N GLU A 21 -2.81 -0.39 14.16
CA GLU A 21 -3.91 -1.15 13.57
C GLU A 21 -4.93 -0.23 12.89
N ASP A 22 -5.26 0.91 13.51
CA ASP A 22 -6.14 1.92 12.90
C ASP A 22 -5.53 2.46 11.60
N ILE A 23 -4.23 2.75 11.61
CA ILE A 23 -3.48 3.20 10.42
C ILE A 23 -3.44 2.11 9.35
N PHE A 24 -3.29 0.85 9.75
CA PHE A 24 -3.23 -0.29 8.83
C PHE A 24 -4.59 -0.56 8.16
N ASN A 25 -5.69 -0.41 8.90
CA ASN A 25 -7.04 -0.62 8.40
C ASN A 25 -7.58 0.56 7.58
N MET A 26 -6.87 1.69 7.54
CA MET A 26 -7.20 2.79 6.62
C MET A 26 -6.90 2.38 5.18
N SER A 27 -7.85 2.68 4.29
CA SER A 27 -7.63 2.51 2.85
C SER A 27 -6.44 3.35 2.39
N LEU A 28 -5.46 2.69 1.78
CA LEU A 28 -4.27 3.33 1.23
C LEU A 28 -4.42 3.47 -0.28
N THR A 29 -4.17 4.68 -0.80
CA THR A 29 -4.04 4.93 -2.23
C THR A 29 -2.65 5.45 -2.53
N ILE A 30 -1.91 4.74 -3.38
CA ILE A 30 -0.57 5.11 -3.84
C ILE A 30 -0.66 5.42 -5.33
N LYS A 31 -0.12 6.58 -5.74
CA LYS A 31 -0.08 7.01 -7.14
C LYS A 31 1.33 7.38 -7.53
N GLY A 32 1.78 6.97 -8.72
CA GLY A 32 3.11 7.27 -9.22
C GLY A 32 3.33 6.80 -10.64
N GLU A 33 4.57 6.95 -11.12
CA GLU A 33 5.06 6.46 -12.41
C GLU A 33 6.27 5.54 -12.15
N GLY A 34 6.54 4.61 -13.06
CA GLY A 34 7.59 3.62 -12.96
C GLY A 34 7.24 2.48 -11.99
N GLU A 35 7.99 2.35 -10.90
CA GLU A 35 7.81 1.24 -9.96
C GLU A 35 6.89 1.64 -8.79
N ILE A 36 5.73 1.00 -8.69
CA ILE A 36 4.74 1.23 -7.63
C ILE A 36 4.55 -0.06 -6.81
N LYS A 37 4.72 0.04 -5.49
CA LYS A 37 4.72 -1.13 -4.59
C LYS A 37 3.93 -0.85 -3.33
N ASP A 38 3.11 -1.81 -2.93
CA ASP A 38 2.62 -1.83 -1.56
C ASP A 38 3.73 -2.31 -0.60
N TYR A 39 4.26 -1.39 0.22
CA TYR A 39 5.18 -1.78 1.29
C TYR A 39 4.36 -2.24 2.51
N ASP A 40 4.13 -3.55 2.57
CA ASP A 40 3.22 -4.18 3.52
C ASP A 40 3.78 -4.28 4.96
N GLY A 41 5.02 -3.82 5.22
CA GLY A 41 5.57 -3.69 6.58
C GLY A 41 5.49 -4.95 7.46
N GLY A 42 5.31 -6.14 6.85
CA GLY A 42 5.15 -7.43 7.54
C GLY A 42 3.72 -7.84 7.93
N TYR A 43 2.68 -7.07 7.60
CA TYR A 43 1.29 -7.38 7.99
C TYR A 43 0.45 -8.11 6.95
N GLY A 44 0.96 -8.26 5.74
CA GLY A 44 0.61 -9.35 4.83
C GLY A 44 -0.80 -9.29 4.23
N THR A 45 -1.59 -8.24 4.41
CA THR A 45 -3.05 -8.31 4.15
C THR A 45 -3.75 -6.97 3.83
N ARG A 46 -3.05 -5.83 3.74
CA ARG A 46 -3.75 -4.55 3.52
C ARG A 46 -4.32 -4.50 2.11
N ASN A 47 -5.56 -4.03 1.98
CA ASN A 47 -6.14 -3.74 0.67
C ASN A 47 -5.69 -2.34 0.22
N THR A 48 -4.92 -2.28 -0.87
CA THR A 48 -4.34 -1.03 -1.36
C THR A 48 -4.82 -0.73 -2.78
N THR A 49 -5.03 0.55 -3.08
CA THR A 49 -5.23 1.03 -4.46
C THR A 49 -3.90 1.57 -4.99
N LEU A 50 -3.36 0.94 -6.03
CA LEU A 50 -2.07 1.27 -6.66
C LEU A 50 -2.34 1.75 -8.08
N ILE A 51 -2.00 3.01 -8.37
CA ILE A 51 -2.32 3.66 -9.66
C ILE A 51 -1.05 4.17 -10.31
N GLY A 52 -0.78 3.68 -11.51
CA GLY A 52 0.26 4.13 -12.43
C GLY A 52 -0.09 5.47 -13.10
N GLY A 53 0.76 5.89 -14.02
CA GLY A 53 0.69 7.17 -14.72
C GLY A 53 0.77 7.00 -16.24
N ASP A 54 1.53 7.87 -16.88
CA ASP A 54 1.88 7.70 -18.29
C ASP A 54 3.23 6.99 -18.37
N GLY A 55 3.39 5.99 -19.25
CA GLY A 55 4.67 5.33 -19.47
C GLY A 55 4.58 3.81 -19.45
N ALA A 56 5.62 3.16 -18.94
CA ALA A 56 5.59 1.73 -18.71
C ALA A 56 5.83 1.53 -17.21
N ASP A 57 4.77 1.15 -16.50
CA ASP A 57 4.79 1.01 -15.06
C ASP A 57 4.91 -0.45 -14.62
N GLU A 58 5.58 -0.68 -13.50
CA GLU A 58 5.62 -1.96 -12.81
C GLU A 58 4.92 -1.82 -11.46
N ILE A 59 3.75 -2.44 -11.32
CA ILE A 59 2.90 -2.29 -10.14
C ILE A 59 2.80 -3.62 -9.39
N TYR A 60 3.06 -3.61 -8.08
CA TYR A 60 3.08 -4.79 -7.22
C TYR A 60 2.14 -4.64 -6.03
N GLY A 61 1.06 -5.43 -6.00
CA GLY A 61 0.07 -5.49 -4.90
C GLY A 61 0.51 -6.31 -3.68
N TYR A 62 1.26 -7.39 -3.93
CA TYR A 62 1.69 -8.34 -2.89
C TYR A 62 0.57 -9.09 -2.21
N SER A 63 0.11 -8.70 -1.03
CA SER A 63 -0.88 -9.48 -0.28
C SER A 63 -2.01 -8.58 0.18
N GLY A 64 -3.25 -9.00 -0.08
CA GLY A 64 -4.43 -8.17 0.18
C GLY A 64 -5.32 -8.12 -1.06
N ASN A 65 -6.51 -7.57 -0.89
CA ASN A 65 -7.44 -7.38 -1.99
C ASN A 65 -7.19 -6.03 -2.64
N ASP A 66 -6.15 -5.99 -3.47
CA ASP A 66 -5.68 -4.77 -4.10
C ASP A 66 -6.46 -4.39 -5.34
N THR A 67 -6.47 -3.10 -5.65
CA THR A 67 -6.91 -2.56 -6.94
C THR A 67 -5.69 -1.98 -7.65
N LEU A 68 -5.32 -2.57 -8.80
CA LEU A 68 -4.21 -2.11 -9.62
C LEU A 68 -4.75 -1.41 -10.88
N ASP A 69 -4.31 -0.19 -11.13
CA ASP A 69 -4.57 0.57 -12.36
C ASP A 69 -3.22 0.95 -12.99
N GLY A 70 -2.95 0.46 -14.20
CA GLY A 70 -1.70 0.76 -14.91
C GLY A 70 -1.62 2.18 -15.48
N GLY A 71 -2.75 2.85 -15.69
CA GLY A 71 -2.75 4.13 -16.40
C GLY A 71 -2.52 3.95 -17.91
N LYS A 72 -1.74 4.84 -18.53
CA LYS A 72 -1.46 4.79 -19.97
C LYS A 72 -0.11 4.16 -20.25
N GLY A 73 -0.13 3.13 -21.09
CA GLY A 73 1.04 2.61 -21.79
C GLY A 73 1.12 1.10 -21.65
N ASN A 74 2.33 0.55 -21.58
CA ASN A 74 2.55 -0.89 -21.54
C ASN A 74 3.00 -1.30 -20.14
N ASP A 75 2.04 -1.54 -19.26
CA ASP A 75 2.28 -1.75 -17.84
C ASP A 75 2.34 -3.24 -17.49
N THR A 76 3.07 -3.55 -16.42
CA THR A 76 3.15 -4.88 -15.82
C THR A 76 2.55 -4.84 -14.43
N LEU A 77 1.44 -5.56 -14.24
CA LEU A 77 0.71 -5.59 -12.97
C LEU A 77 0.86 -6.95 -12.29
N TYR A 78 1.43 -6.95 -11.08
CA TYR A 78 1.59 -8.13 -10.23
C TYR A 78 0.61 -8.05 -9.06
N GLY A 79 -0.55 -8.70 -9.20
CA GLY A 79 -1.58 -8.73 -8.15
C GLY A 79 -1.13 -9.39 -6.85
N GLY A 80 -0.29 -10.43 -6.94
CA GLY A 80 0.14 -11.18 -5.76
C GLY A 80 -0.96 -12.09 -5.20
N TYR A 81 -1.06 -12.21 -3.87
CA TYR A 81 -2.00 -13.05 -3.13
C TYR A 81 -3.18 -12.23 -2.59
N GLY A 82 -4.39 -12.77 -2.64
CA GLY A 82 -5.61 -12.04 -2.26
C GLY A 82 -6.66 -12.16 -3.36
N ASN A 83 -7.93 -11.85 -3.05
CA ASN A 83 -9.05 -11.92 -4.01
C ASN A 83 -9.96 -10.71 -3.89
#